data_AF-A0A376Y4F3-F1
#
_entry.id   AF-A0A376Y4F3-F1
#
_cell.length_a   1.000
_cell.length_b   1.000
_cell.length_c   1.000
_cell.angle_alpha   90.00
_cell.angle_beta   90.00
_cell.angle_gamma   90.00
#
_symmetry.space_group_name_H-M   'P 1'
#
loop_
_entity.id
_entity.type
_entity.pdbx_description
1 polymer ?
#
loop_
_entity_poly.entity_id
_entity_poly.type
_entity_poly.pdbx_seq_one_letter_code
_entity_poly.pdbx_strand_id
1 'polypeptide(L)'
;MSESVKLSFYRVHECGYYLWGNNTPVFGSLQELLTDLHFWSTDKSIENTKLYEPQADSDYLGTYLFNINRLGDYWLVTIWNEVPSTKRELLLL
;
A
#
# COMPACT_ATOMS: atom_id res chain seq x y z
N MET A 1 10.51 27.62 0.52
CA MET A 1 9.45 26.82 1.17
C MET A 1 10.07 25.45 1.39
N SER A 2 10.30 25.03 2.64
CA SER A 2 10.83 23.69 2.94
C SER A 2 9.68 22.82 3.39
N GLU A 3 9.36 21.78 2.64
CA GLU A 3 8.40 20.78 3.08
C GLU A 3 9.08 19.77 4.00
N SER A 4 8.42 19.39 5.08
CA SER A 4 8.90 18.37 6.01
C SER A 4 8.56 16.98 5.48
N VAL A 5 9.57 16.16 5.24
CA VAL A 5 9.40 14.76 4.83
C VAL A 5 9.68 13.85 6.02
N LYS A 6 8.79 12.89 6.28
CA LYS A 6 9.02 11.82 7.26
C LYS A 6 9.49 10.56 6.55
N LEU A 7 10.64 10.04 6.97
CA LEU A 7 11.20 8.78 6.47
C LEU A 7 11.24 7.76 7.61
N SER A 8 10.72 6.56 7.36
CA SER A 8 10.74 5.44 8.30
C SER A 8 11.31 4.20 7.62
N PHE A 9 12.17 3.48 8.33
CA PHE A 9 12.76 2.23 7.85
C PHE A 9 12.20 1.05 8.64
N TYR A 10 11.80 0.00 7.94
CA TYR A 10 11.25 -1.22 8.52
C TYR A 10 11.94 -2.44 7.92
N ARG A 11 12.03 -3.52 8.70
CA ARG A 11 12.45 -4.83 8.23
C ARG A 11 11.25 -5.77 8.29
N VAL A 12 10.78 -6.23 7.13
CA VAL A 12 9.72 -7.24 7.05
C VAL A 12 10.33 -8.58 7.46
N HIS A 13 9.80 -9.17 8.53
CA HIS A 13 10.25 -10.48 9.04
C HIS A 13 9.47 -11.63 8.41
N GLU A 14 8.15 -11.49 8.31
CA GLU A 14 7.24 -12.54 7.85
C GLU A 14 6.16 -11.92 6.96
N CYS A 15 5.85 -12.60 5.85
CA CYS A 15 4.78 -12.23 4.92
C CYS A 15 4.33 -13.50 4.18
N GLY A 16 3.07 -13.88 4.39
CA GLY A 16 2.48 -15.07 3.77
C GLY A 16 2.03 -16.12 4.77
N TYR A 17 1.69 -17.30 4.26
CA TYR A 17 1.25 -18.45 5.03
C TYR A 17 2.40 -19.45 5.22
N TYR A 18 2.64 -19.87 6.45
CA TYR A 18 3.74 -20.77 6.82
C TYR A 18 3.19 -22.05 7.46
N LEU A 19 3.75 -23.19 7.07
CA LEU A 19 3.55 -24.43 7.82
C LEU A 19 4.36 -24.38 9.11
N TRP A 20 3.88 -25.09 10.12
CA TRP A 20 4.57 -25.18 11.41
C TRP A 20 6.01 -25.65 11.21
N GLY A 21 6.97 -24.89 11.77
CA GLY A 21 8.40 -25.18 11.70
C GLY A 21 9.09 -24.80 10.37
N ASN A 22 8.37 -24.21 9.41
CA ASN A 22 8.95 -23.77 8.14
C ASN A 22 9.24 -22.26 8.15
N ASN A 23 10.40 -21.88 7.60
CA ASN A 23 10.82 -20.48 7.44
C ASN A 23 10.53 -19.93 6.04
N THR A 24 10.09 -20.78 5.11
CA THR A 24 9.69 -20.40 3.75
C THR A 24 8.16 -20.40 3.68
N PRO A 25 7.53 -19.31 3.22
CA PRO A 25 6.08 -19.28 3.06
C PRO A 25 5.65 -20.27 1.96
N VAL A 26 4.51 -20.93 2.15
CA VAL A 26 3.90 -21.80 1.15
C VAL A 26 3.25 -20.98 0.03
N PHE A 27 2.64 -19.85 0.38
CA PHE A 27 2.10 -18.86 -0.55
C PHE A 27 1.96 -17.51 0.15
N GLY A 28 1.82 -16.45 -0.66
CA GLY A 28 1.65 -15.08 -0.17
C GLY A 28 2.95 -14.46 0.31
N SER A 29 4.09 -14.91 -0.22
CA SER A 29 5.38 -14.28 0.08
C SER A 29 5.36 -12.80 -0.28
N LEU A 30 6.20 -11.98 0.34
CA LEU A 30 6.25 -10.54 0.01
C LEU A 30 6.51 -10.30 -1.49
N GLN A 31 7.36 -11.13 -2.10
CA GLN A 31 7.66 -11.03 -3.51
C GLN A 31 6.48 -11.43 -4.39
N GLU A 32 5.76 -12.49 -4.04
CA GLU A 32 4.51 -12.87 -4.72
C GLU A 32 3.48 -11.76 -4.59
N LEU A 33 3.24 -11.25 -3.37
CA LEU A 33 2.26 -10.20 -3.12
C LEU A 33 2.53 -8.94 -3.94
N LEU A 34 3.78 -8.47 -4.00
CA LEU A 34 4.13 -7.28 -4.79
C LEU A 34 4.03 -7.53 -6.29
N THR A 35 4.35 -8.75 -6.73
CA THR A 35 4.22 -9.17 -8.14
C THR A 35 2.76 -9.23 -8.55
N ASP A 36 1.92 -9.86 -7.73
CA ASP A 36 0.48 -9.97 -7.95
C ASP A 36 -0.18 -8.59 -7.90
N LEU A 37 0.24 -7.73 -6.96
CA LEU A 37 -0.25 -6.35 -6.88
C LEU A 37 0.09 -5.54 -8.13
N HIS A 38 1.30 -5.70 -8.65
CA HIS A 38 1.72 -5.07 -9.90
C HIS A 38 0.84 -5.53 -11.07
N PHE A 39 0.69 -6.84 -11.27
CA PHE A 39 -0.14 -7.38 -12.33
C PHE A 39 -1.62 -7.03 -12.18
N TRP A 40 -2.15 -7.04 -10.96
CA TRP A 40 -3.54 -6.65 -10.68
C TRP A 40 -3.80 -5.19 -11.06
N SER A 41 -2.82 -4.31 -10.83
CA SER A 41 -2.95 -2.88 -11.11
C SER A 41 -2.79 -2.50 -12.59
N THR A 42 -2.22 -3.41 -13.40
CA THR A 42 -1.98 -3.18 -14.83
C THR A 42 -3.30 -2.84 -15.54
N ASP A 43 -3.26 -1.79 -16.35
CA ASP A 43 -4.38 -1.26 -17.15
C ASP A 43 -5.61 -0.80 -16.34
N LYS A 44 -5.49 -0.66 -15.01
CA LYS A 44 -6.54 -0.05 -14.17
C LYS A 44 -6.34 1.45 -14.08
N SER A 45 -7.45 2.18 -14.19
CA SER A 45 -7.51 3.58 -13.77
C SER A 45 -7.46 3.69 -12.24
N ILE A 46 -6.95 4.80 -11.71
CA ILE A 46 -6.69 4.98 -10.27
C ILE A 46 -7.94 4.74 -9.41
N GLU A 47 -9.12 5.17 -9.85
CA GLU A 47 -10.38 4.97 -9.15
C GLU A 47 -10.73 3.49 -8.94
N ASN A 48 -10.19 2.60 -9.79
CA ASN A 48 -10.36 1.16 -9.73
C ASN A 48 -9.21 0.45 -9.00
N THR A 49 -8.34 1.20 -8.29
CA THR A 49 -7.18 0.67 -7.56
C THR A 49 -7.29 0.84 -6.05
N LYS A 50 -8.50 0.99 -5.52
CA LYS A 50 -8.74 1.05 -4.06
C LYS A 50 -8.29 -0.26 -3.42
N LEU A 51 -7.36 -0.18 -2.48
CA LEU A 51 -6.68 -1.34 -1.88
C LEU A 51 -7.54 -2.05 -0.82
N TYR A 52 -8.45 -1.32 -0.19
CA TYR A 52 -9.40 -1.84 0.79
C TYR A 52 -10.62 -0.93 0.88
N GLU A 53 -11.75 -1.50 1.29
CA GLU A 53 -12.92 -0.75 1.70
C GLU A 53 -12.84 -0.49 3.21
N PRO A 54 -12.79 0.78 3.66
CA PRO A 54 -12.87 1.07 5.08
C PRO A 54 -14.19 0.57 5.67
N GLN A 55 -14.17 0.15 6.93
CA GLN A 55 -15.40 -0.19 7.63
C GLN A 55 -16.23 1.07 7.86
N ALA A 56 -17.56 0.94 7.83
CA ALA A 56 -18.49 2.07 7.96
C ALA A 56 -18.26 2.90 9.24
N ASP A 57 -17.79 2.27 10.31
CA ASP A 57 -17.53 2.89 11.62
C ASP A 57 -16.04 3.18 11.87
N SER A 58 -15.18 3.12 10.84
CA SER A 58 -13.74 3.36 11.00
C SER A 58 -13.33 4.78 10.60
N ASP A 59 -12.35 5.34 11.31
CA ASP A 59 -11.72 6.63 10.97
C ASP A 59 -10.78 6.55 9.75
N TYR A 60 -10.59 5.35 9.18
CA TYR A 60 -9.72 5.17 8.03
C TYR A 60 -10.46 5.53 6.74
N LEU A 61 -9.77 6.26 5.86
CA LEU A 61 -10.24 6.47 4.49
C LEU A 61 -9.57 5.49 3.54
N GLY A 62 -10.06 5.39 2.31
CA GLY A 62 -9.50 4.52 1.29
C GLY A 62 -8.05 4.90 0.96
N THR A 63 -7.28 3.90 0.53
CA THR A 63 -5.97 4.12 -0.09
C THR A 63 -6.00 3.54 -1.48
N TYR A 64 -5.53 4.31 -2.45
CA TYR A 64 -5.45 3.92 -3.85
C TYR A 64 -4.02 3.65 -4.25
N LEU A 65 -3.80 2.64 -5.09
CA LEU A 65 -2.49 2.39 -5.66
C LEU A 65 -2.26 3.30 -6.85
N PHE A 66 -1.42 4.32 -6.67
CA PHE A 66 -1.08 5.25 -7.75
C PHE A 66 -0.12 4.60 -8.75
N ASN A 67 0.91 3.91 -8.25
CA ASN A 67 1.89 3.23 -9.09
C ASN A 67 2.65 2.16 -8.30
N ILE A 68 3.12 1.14 -9.00
CA ILE A 68 4.03 0.13 -8.48
C ILE A 68 5.05 -0.23 -9.57
N ASN A 69 6.32 0.08 -9.29
CA ASN A 69 7.42 -0.17 -10.20
C ASN A 69 8.44 -1.10 -9.56
N ARG A 70 9.11 -1.89 -10.41
CA ARG A 70 10.19 -2.79 -10.01
C ARG A 70 11.48 -2.42 -10.73
N LEU A 71 12.58 -2.36 -9.99
CA LEU A 71 13.93 -2.21 -10.53
C LEU A 71 14.83 -3.29 -9.89
N GLY A 72 15.13 -4.36 -10.64
CA GLY A 72 15.83 -5.52 -10.09
C GLY A 72 15.01 -6.18 -8.98
N ASP A 73 15.55 -6.21 -7.77
CA ASP A 73 14.87 -6.72 -6.57
C ASP A 73 14.19 -5.63 -5.72
N TYR A 74 14.29 -4.37 -6.15
CA TYR A 74 13.68 -3.25 -5.47
C TYR A 74 12.28 -2.96 -6.01
N TRP A 75 11.37 -2.65 -5.09
CA TRP A 75 10.01 -2.23 -5.39
C TRP A 75 9.78 -0.81 -4.89
N LEU A 76 9.16 0.00 -5.74
CA LEU A 76 8.65 1.32 -5.37
C LEU A 76 7.13 1.29 -5.50
N VAL A 77 6.46 1.32 -4.35
CA VAL A 77 5.00 1.40 -4.26
C VAL A 77 4.62 2.84 -3.90
N THR A 78 3.81 3.46 -4.74
CA THR A 78 3.28 4.81 -4.53
C THR A 78 1.78 4.71 -4.33
N ILE A 79 1.31 5.27 -3.21
CA ILE A 79 -0.10 5.24 -2.83
C ILE A 79 -0.66 6.66 -2.73
N TRP A 80 -1.96 6.78 -2.92
CA TRP A 80 -2.72 8.00 -2.71
C TRP A 80 -3.75 7.77 -1.61
N ASN A 81 -3.62 8.50 -0.50
CA ASN A 81 -4.60 8.44 0.58
C ASN A 81 -5.81 9.29 0.21
N GLU A 82 -7.00 8.73 0.32
CA GLU A 82 -8.23 9.49 0.26
C GLU A 82 -8.25 10.53 1.39
N VAL A 83 -8.76 11.72 1.07
CA VAL A 83 -8.93 12.82 2.02
C VAL A 83 -10.41 13.09 2.20
N PRO A 84 -10.87 13.47 3.41
CA PRO A 84 -12.29 13.68 3.65
C PRO A 84 -12.85 14.76 2.71
N SER A 85 -13.91 14.44 1.96
CA SER A 85 -14.60 15.38 1.08
C SER A 85 -15.36 16.47 1.84
N THR A 86 -15.60 16.27 3.13
CA THR A 86 -16.37 17.19 3.98
C THR A 86 -15.66 17.47 5.31
N LYS A 87 -14.64 18.35 5.29
CA LYS A 87 -14.51 19.36 6.36
C LYS A 87 -13.70 20.55 5.85
N ARG A 88 -14.43 21.64 5.67
CA ARG A 88 -13.94 23.00 5.47
C ARG A 88 -13.43 23.53 6.82
N GLU A 89 -12.39 22.91 7.36
CA GLU A 89 -11.51 23.55 8.31
C GLU A 89 -10.14 23.48 7.67
N LEU A 90 -9.69 24.65 7.22
CA LEU A 90 -8.29 24.92 6.94
C LEU A 90 -7.49 24.38 8.14
N LEU A 91 -6.88 23.21 7.99
CA LEU A 91 -5.68 22.90 8.75
C LEU A 91 -4.58 23.81 8.18
N LEU A 92 -4.60 25.05 8.67
CA LEU A 92 -3.47 25.94 8.63
C LEU A 92 -2.35 25.26 9.42
N LEU A 93 -1.32 24.86 8.66
CA LEU A 93 0.09 24.70 9.03
C LEU A 93 0.40 23.76 10.21
#